data_AF-A0A1V4VWB0-F1
#
_entry.id   AF-A0A1V4VWB0-F1
#
_cell.length_a   1.000
_cell.length_b   1.000
_cell.length_c   1.000
_cell.angle_alpha   90.00
_cell.angle_beta   90.00
_cell.angle_gamma   90.00
#
_symmetry.space_group_name_H-M   'P 1'
#
loop_
_entity.id
_entity.type
_entity.pdbx_description
1 polymer ?
#
loop_
_entity_poly.entity_id
_entity_poly.type
_entity_poly.pdbx_seq_one_letter_code
_entity_poly.pdbx_strand_id
1 'polypeptide(L)'
;MGSGAIASLLLFFLILIGVVVIFSFIPVGLWISALAAGVRVGIVTLIGMRLRRVPPARIVNPLIKADKAGLNITVNQLEAHYLAGGNVDRVVNALIAAERAAIPLPFERAAAIDLAGREVFQAVQMSVNPKVLETPLVSAVAKDGIECEVVDVRSLSPLDVDTIVSSVKKTGRLAIVEDDNENFGWGAEVAAKITNSEAFDFLDEPILRVAGNNIPIPYSPELEKAAVPQVEDVISAVKGVFSRRG
;
A
#
# COMPACT_ATOMS: atom_id res chain seq x y z
N MET A 1 59.28 15.44 -27.02
CA MET A 1 57.91 15.95 -26.81
C MET A 1 58.01 17.16 -25.89
N GLY A 2 57.71 18.36 -26.40
CA GLY A 2 58.01 19.62 -25.72
C GLY A 2 57.22 19.79 -24.43
N SER A 3 57.86 20.36 -23.41
CA SER A 3 57.29 20.74 -22.11
C SER A 3 55.98 21.53 -22.20
N GLY A 4 55.78 22.30 -23.28
CA GLY A 4 54.53 23.01 -23.57
C GLY A 4 53.33 22.10 -23.84
N ALA A 5 53.52 20.94 -24.48
CA ALA A 5 52.44 19.98 -24.75
C ALA A 5 51.95 19.29 -23.47
N ILE A 6 52.88 19.05 -22.52
CA ILE A 6 52.58 18.46 -21.21
C ILE A 6 51.80 19.47 -20.34
N ALA A 7 52.17 20.75 -20.38
CA ALA A 7 51.48 21.82 -19.66
C ALA A 7 50.04 22.04 -20.17
N SER A 8 49.82 22.03 -21.49
CA SER A 8 48.47 22.13 -22.07
C SER A 8 47.59 20.93 -21.74
N LEU A 9 48.15 19.72 -21.70
CA LEU A 9 47.44 18.50 -21.30
C LEU A 9 47.02 18.53 -19.83
N LEU A 10 47.91 18.99 -18.94
CA LEU A 10 47.61 19.16 -17.52
C LEU A 10 46.52 20.20 -17.28
N LEU A 11 46.57 21.34 -17.98
CA LEU A 11 45.56 22.38 -17.88
C LEU A 11 44.19 21.88 -18.37
N PHE A 12 44.15 21.16 -19.49
CA PHE A 12 42.92 20.55 -19.99
C PHE A 12 42.35 19.53 -18.99
N PHE A 13 43.19 18.71 -18.37
CA PHE A 13 42.76 17.74 -17.36
C PHE A 13 42.23 18.42 -16.10
N LEU A 14 42.84 19.53 -15.68
CA LEU A 14 42.37 20.37 -14.56
C LEU A 14 41.02 21.02 -14.85
N ILE A 15 40.82 21.54 -16.06
CA ILE A 15 39.54 22.08 -16.52
C ILE A 15 38.49 20.97 -16.57
N LEU A 16 38.83 19.81 -17.13
CA LEU A 16 37.93 18.65 -17.20
C LEU A 16 37.51 18.19 -15.80
N ILE A 17 38.44 18.10 -14.85
CA ILE A 17 38.14 17.78 -13.45
C ILE A 17 37.23 18.84 -12.83
N GLY A 18 37.53 20.14 -13.04
CA GLY A 18 36.70 21.24 -12.56
C GLY A 18 35.27 21.15 -13.10
N VAL A 19 35.12 20.88 -14.40
CA VAL A 19 33.82 20.65 -15.06
C VAL A 19 33.12 19.44 -14.44
N VAL A 20 33.77 18.29 -14.30
CA VAL A 20 33.17 17.09 -13.70
C VAL A 20 32.73 17.34 -12.25
N VAL A 21 33.51 18.07 -11.45
CA VAL A 21 33.16 18.44 -10.08
C VAL A 21 31.93 19.35 -10.06
N ILE A 22 31.86 20.35 -10.94
CA ILE A 22 30.71 21.25 -11.07
C ILE A 22 29.45 20.47 -11.49
N PHE A 23 29.54 19.61 -12.50
CA PHE A 23 28.42 18.79 -12.97
C PHE A 23 28.02 17.70 -11.97
N SER A 24 28.93 17.24 -11.10
CA SER A 24 28.61 16.35 -9.99
C SER A 24 27.83 17.08 -8.89
N PHE A 25 28.18 18.34 -8.63
CA PHE A 25 27.56 19.15 -7.59
C PHE A 25 26.22 19.75 -8.03
N ILE A 26 26.10 20.21 -9.28
CA ILE A 26 24.87 20.83 -9.82
C ILE A 26 24.06 19.75 -10.57
N PRO A 27 22.89 19.35 -10.06
CA PRO A 27 22.07 18.31 -10.71
C PRO A 27 21.26 18.90 -11.89
N VAL A 28 21.95 19.28 -12.96
CA VAL A 28 21.34 19.92 -14.16
C VAL A 28 20.28 19.02 -14.79
N GLY A 29 20.50 17.70 -14.81
CA GLY A 29 19.52 16.75 -15.35
C GLY A 29 18.18 16.78 -14.61
N LEU A 30 18.21 16.76 -13.28
CA LEU A 30 17.00 16.86 -12.44
C LEU A 30 16.28 18.19 -12.62
N TRP A 31 17.03 19.28 -12.77
CA TRP A 31 16.47 20.59 -13.04
C TRP A 31 15.70 20.62 -14.37
N ILE A 32 16.29 20.07 -15.43
CA ILE A 32 15.65 19.94 -16.74
C ILE A 32 14.40 19.06 -16.65
N SER A 33 14.48 17.92 -15.95
CA SER A 33 13.33 17.04 -15.75
C SER A 33 12.18 17.71 -15.01
N ALA A 34 12.47 18.51 -13.98
CA ALA A 34 11.46 19.29 -13.26
C ALA A 34 10.82 20.35 -14.15
N LEU A 35 11.62 21.09 -14.92
CA LEU A 35 11.14 22.10 -15.86
C LEU A 35 10.25 21.49 -16.94
N ALA A 36 10.67 20.36 -17.53
CA ALA A 36 9.91 19.63 -18.53
C ALA A 36 8.57 19.08 -17.98
N ALA A 37 8.52 18.80 -16.68
CA ALA A 37 7.30 18.40 -15.99
C ALA A 37 6.41 19.58 -15.55
N GLY A 38 6.81 20.84 -15.79
CA GLY A 38 6.07 22.02 -15.37
C GLY A 38 6.33 22.48 -13.92
N VAL A 39 7.19 21.77 -13.18
CA VAL A 39 7.49 22.04 -11.78
C VAL A 39 8.62 23.06 -11.68
N ARG A 40 8.32 24.24 -11.14
CA ARG A 40 9.30 25.34 -11.03
C ARG A 40 10.23 25.14 -9.83
N VAL A 41 11.33 24.42 -10.03
CA VAL A 41 12.42 24.31 -9.04
C VAL A 41 13.62 25.12 -9.49
N GLY A 42 14.10 26.03 -8.63
CA GLY A 42 15.29 26.84 -8.92
C GLY A 42 16.59 26.05 -8.80
N ILE A 43 17.58 26.34 -9.65
CA ILE A 43 18.93 25.75 -9.56
C ILE A 43 19.57 26.03 -8.19
N VAL A 44 19.37 27.23 -7.65
CA VAL A 44 19.86 27.62 -6.31
C VAL A 44 19.23 26.73 -5.22
N THR A 45 17.95 26.37 -5.35
CA THR A 45 17.27 25.49 -4.40
C THR A 45 17.88 24.08 -4.44
N LEU A 46 18.17 23.54 -5.63
CA LEU A 46 18.81 22.22 -5.77
C LEU A 46 20.21 22.17 -5.17
N ILE A 47 20.97 23.25 -5.31
CA ILE A 47 22.28 23.41 -4.68
C ILE A 47 22.11 23.50 -3.15
N GLY A 48 21.14 24.30 -2.70
CA GLY A 48 20.80 24.44 -1.28
C GLY A 48 20.43 23.12 -0.60
N MET A 49 19.69 22.24 -1.29
CA MET A 49 19.37 20.89 -0.80
C MET A 49 20.64 20.10 -0.50
N ARG A 50 21.61 20.08 -1.42
CA ARG A 50 22.89 19.36 -1.21
C ARG A 50 23.67 19.92 -0.02
N LEU A 51 23.69 21.24 0.17
CA LEU A 51 24.34 21.87 1.33
C LEU A 51 23.67 21.46 2.65
N ARG A 52 22.35 21.30 2.66
CA ARG A 52 21.57 20.76 3.79
C ARG A 52 21.63 19.23 3.92
N ARG A 53 22.48 18.56 3.12
CA ARG A 53 22.61 17.10 3.04
C ARG A 53 21.33 16.37 2.61
N VAL A 54 20.45 17.03 1.89
CA VAL A 54 19.25 16.43 1.29
C VAL A 54 19.54 16.07 -0.17
N PRO A 55 19.42 14.79 -0.59
CA PRO A 55 19.59 14.39 -1.98
C PRO A 55 18.48 14.98 -2.86
N PRO A 56 18.78 15.85 -3.85
CA PRO A 56 17.74 16.53 -4.63
C PRO A 56 16.79 15.57 -5.38
N ALA A 57 17.29 14.43 -5.84
CA ALA A 57 16.50 13.41 -6.51
C ALA A 57 15.36 12.85 -5.65
N ARG A 58 15.57 12.75 -4.33
CA ARG A 58 14.59 12.23 -3.36
C ARG A 58 13.45 13.22 -3.08
N ILE A 59 13.61 14.48 -3.48
CA ILE A 59 12.61 15.53 -3.29
C ILE A 59 11.92 15.85 -4.63
N VAL A 60 12.72 16.08 -5.68
CA VAL A 60 12.22 16.51 -6.99
C VAL A 60 11.39 15.42 -7.67
N ASN A 61 11.81 14.14 -7.62
CA ASN A 61 11.05 13.09 -8.29
C ASN A 61 9.66 12.89 -7.65
N PRO A 62 9.53 12.78 -6.31
CA PRO A 62 8.21 12.76 -5.68
C PRO A 62 7.41 14.05 -5.93
N LEU A 63 8.05 15.22 -5.92
CA LEU A 63 7.35 16.48 -6.22
C LEU A 63 6.74 16.49 -7.62
N ILE A 64 7.46 15.99 -8.62
CA ILE A 64 6.94 15.84 -10.00
C ILE A 64 5.75 14.89 -10.03
N LYS A 65 5.79 13.77 -9.29
CA LYS A 65 4.66 12.85 -9.20
C LYS A 65 3.44 13.52 -8.56
N ALA A 66 3.66 14.28 -7.50
CA ALA A 66 2.61 14.99 -6.77
C ALA A 66 1.92 16.06 -7.63
N ASP A 67 2.70 16.92 -8.29
CA ASP A 67 2.19 17.98 -9.16
C ASP A 67 1.37 17.41 -10.33
N LYS A 68 1.87 16.34 -10.97
CA LYS A 68 1.12 15.61 -12.02
C LYS A 68 -0.18 14.98 -11.53
N ALA A 69 -0.30 14.70 -10.24
CA ALA A 69 -1.51 14.18 -9.62
C ALA A 69 -2.44 15.29 -9.11
N GLY A 70 -2.10 16.57 -9.32
CA GLY A 70 -2.89 17.72 -8.86
C GLY A 70 -2.67 18.08 -7.39
N LEU A 71 -1.69 17.48 -6.72
CA LEU A 71 -1.41 17.74 -5.31
C LEU A 71 -0.63 19.05 -5.15
N ASN A 72 -1.14 19.96 -4.32
CA ASN A 72 -0.47 21.22 -4.02
C ASN A 72 0.53 21.06 -2.85
N ILE A 73 1.70 20.49 -3.15
CA ILE A 73 2.76 20.24 -2.16
C ILE A 73 3.99 21.08 -2.50
N THR A 74 4.61 21.65 -1.47
CA THR A 74 5.80 22.50 -1.64
C THR A 74 7.10 21.72 -1.47
N VAL A 75 8.18 22.21 -2.09
CA VAL A 75 9.54 21.69 -1.91
C VAL A 75 9.93 21.68 -0.43
N ASN A 76 9.59 22.75 0.31
CA ASN A 76 9.95 22.89 1.72
C ASN A 76 9.28 21.84 2.61
N GLN A 77 8.02 21.48 2.34
CA GLN A 77 7.31 20.41 3.06
C GLN A 77 8.01 19.06 2.88
N LEU A 78 8.41 18.73 1.66
CA LEU A 78 9.12 17.48 1.36
C LEU A 78 10.54 17.46 1.96
N GLU A 79 11.27 18.58 1.87
CA GLU A 79 12.58 18.73 2.51
C GLU A 79 12.48 18.56 4.04
N ALA A 80 11.50 19.22 4.67
CA ALA A 80 11.30 19.14 6.12
C ALA A 80 10.98 17.70 6.56
N HIS A 81 10.12 17.00 5.83
CA HIS A 81 9.80 15.61 6.14
C HIS A 81 11.00 14.67 5.98
N TYR A 82 11.81 14.85 4.92
CA TYR A 82 13.05 14.08 4.75
C TYR A 82 14.04 14.33 5.88
N LEU A 83 14.22 15.59 6.30
CA LEU A 83 15.11 15.96 7.40
C LEU A 83 14.63 15.43 8.76
N ALA A 84 13.32 15.28 8.94
CA ALA A 84 12.74 14.61 10.10
C ALA A 84 12.96 13.08 10.11
N GLY A 85 13.58 12.52 9.07
CA GLY A 85 13.84 11.08 8.93
C GLY A 85 12.72 10.30 8.26
N GLY A 86 11.72 10.97 7.70
CA GLY A 86 10.58 10.35 7.03
C GLY A 86 10.85 9.94 5.57
N ASN A 87 9.96 9.13 5.03
CA ASN A 87 10.00 8.63 3.67
C ASN A 87 9.09 9.43 2.73
N VAL A 88 9.69 10.42 2.08
CA VAL A 88 9.01 11.32 1.12
C VAL A 88 8.28 10.58 0.00
N ASP A 89 8.88 9.54 -0.59
CA ASP A 89 8.26 8.84 -1.72
C ASP A 89 7.01 8.08 -1.25
N ARG A 90 7.06 7.46 -0.06
CA ARG A 90 5.93 6.77 0.54
C ARG A 90 4.76 7.71 0.82
N VAL A 91 5.03 8.86 1.45
CA VAL A 91 4.00 9.87 1.75
C VAL A 91 3.37 10.40 0.47
N VAL A 92 4.18 10.74 -0.54
CA VAL A 92 3.64 11.22 -1.82
C VAL A 92 2.81 10.16 -2.53
N ASN A 93 3.27 8.91 -2.60
CA ASN A 93 2.48 7.84 -3.21
C ASN A 93 1.15 7.63 -2.45
N ALA A 94 1.14 7.78 -1.11
CA ALA A 94 -0.08 7.71 -0.30
C ALA A 94 -1.06 8.84 -0.61
N LEU A 95 -0.57 10.06 -0.74
CA LEU A 95 -1.39 11.22 -1.10
C LEU A 95 -1.97 11.09 -2.51
N ILE A 96 -1.19 10.58 -3.48
CA ILE A 96 -1.68 10.33 -4.84
C ILE A 96 -2.79 9.28 -4.85
N ALA A 97 -2.63 8.20 -4.07
CA ALA A 97 -3.66 7.17 -3.92
C ALA A 97 -4.94 7.73 -3.28
N ALA A 98 -4.79 8.53 -2.22
CA ALA A 98 -5.90 9.17 -1.52
C ALA A 98 -6.67 10.13 -2.44
N GLU A 99 -5.96 10.98 -3.19
CA GLU A 99 -6.56 11.95 -4.12
C GLU A 99 -7.38 11.25 -5.21
N ARG A 100 -6.84 10.17 -5.80
CA ARG A 100 -7.54 9.37 -6.82
C ARG A 100 -8.81 8.71 -6.29
N ALA A 101 -8.85 8.40 -5.00
CA ALA A 101 -10.00 7.81 -4.33
C ALA A 101 -10.89 8.86 -3.64
N ALA A 102 -10.64 10.16 -3.85
CA ALA A 102 -11.33 11.27 -3.21
C ALA A 102 -11.34 11.21 -1.66
N ILE A 103 -10.28 10.67 -1.07
CA ILE A 103 -10.10 10.57 0.39
C ILE A 103 -9.38 11.84 0.89
N PRO A 104 -9.97 12.59 1.85
CA PRO A 104 -9.35 13.81 2.37
C PRO A 104 -8.16 13.48 3.29
N LEU A 105 -6.95 13.47 2.72
CA LEU A 105 -5.70 13.23 3.44
C LEU A 105 -4.73 14.42 3.30
N PRO A 106 -4.63 15.30 4.31
CA PRO A 106 -3.65 16.40 4.25
C PRO A 106 -2.21 15.89 4.43
N PHE A 107 -1.26 16.60 3.82
CA PHE A 107 0.17 16.26 3.86
C PHE A 107 0.70 16.09 5.28
N GLU A 108 0.31 16.97 6.20
CA GLU A 108 0.78 16.97 7.59
C GLU A 108 0.34 15.71 8.33
N ARG A 109 -0.86 15.22 8.05
CA ARG A 109 -1.37 13.96 8.63
C ARG A 109 -0.61 12.76 8.07
N ALA A 110 -0.41 12.71 6.75
CA ALA A 110 0.36 11.64 6.12
C ALA A 110 1.81 11.61 6.64
N ALA A 111 2.46 12.76 6.73
CA ALA A 111 3.80 12.90 7.28
C ALA A 111 3.89 12.46 8.75
N ALA A 112 2.90 12.83 9.58
CA ALA A 112 2.85 12.42 10.98
C ALA A 112 2.72 10.90 11.14
N ILE A 113 1.93 10.24 10.30
CA ILE A 113 1.77 8.77 10.34
C ILE A 113 3.07 8.07 9.93
N ASP A 114 3.77 8.55 8.90
CA ASP A 114 5.06 7.98 8.49
C ASP A 114 6.13 8.14 9.58
N LEU A 115 6.21 9.33 10.21
CA LEU A 115 7.13 9.58 11.32
C LEU A 115 6.80 8.77 12.58
N ALA A 116 5.54 8.35 12.75
CA ALA A 116 5.14 7.42 13.80
C ALA A 116 5.55 5.96 13.52
N GLY A 117 6.26 5.71 12.41
CA GLY A 117 6.71 4.36 12.02
C GLY A 117 5.62 3.51 11.39
N ARG A 118 4.52 4.11 10.93
CA ARG A 118 3.41 3.41 10.26
C ARG A 118 3.50 3.54 8.74
N GLU A 119 3.05 2.51 8.04
CA GLU A 119 3.03 2.47 6.58
C GLU A 119 1.80 3.20 6.00
N VAL A 120 1.90 4.54 5.87
CA VAL A 120 0.81 5.40 5.35
C VAL A 120 0.26 4.92 4.01
N PHE A 121 1.16 4.56 3.09
CA PHE A 121 0.79 4.15 1.75
C PHE A 121 -0.07 2.89 1.77
N GLN A 122 0.32 1.91 2.60
CA GLN A 122 -0.45 0.69 2.77
C GLN A 122 -1.81 0.98 3.41
N ALA A 123 -1.87 1.83 4.43
CA ALA A 123 -3.13 2.20 5.08
C ALA A 123 -4.13 2.83 4.09
N VAL A 124 -3.67 3.77 3.27
CA VAL A 124 -4.51 4.37 2.21
C VAL A 124 -4.89 3.31 1.18
N GLN A 125 -3.94 2.49 0.74
CA GLN A 125 -4.20 1.47 -0.26
C GLN A 125 -5.26 0.46 0.19
N MET A 126 -5.30 0.08 1.48
CA MET A 126 -6.36 -0.76 2.03
C MET A 126 -7.73 -0.10 1.99
N SER A 127 -7.81 1.23 2.10
CA SER A 127 -9.09 1.95 1.95
C SER A 127 -9.51 2.08 0.48
N VAL A 128 -8.56 2.16 -0.46
CA VAL A 128 -8.86 2.34 -1.89
C VAL A 128 -9.12 1.01 -2.60
N ASN A 129 -8.31 0.00 -2.30
CA ASN A 129 -8.45 -1.35 -2.79
C ASN A 129 -8.39 -2.26 -1.56
N PRO A 130 -9.53 -2.57 -0.92
CA PRO A 130 -9.56 -3.49 0.20
C PRO A 130 -8.87 -4.77 -0.22
N LYS A 131 -8.11 -5.35 0.72
CA LYS A 131 -7.35 -6.57 0.46
C LYS A 131 -8.32 -7.72 0.26
N VAL A 132 -8.81 -7.87 -0.97
CA VAL A 132 -9.41 -9.12 -1.42
C VAL A 132 -8.29 -10.14 -1.30
N LEU A 133 -8.53 -11.24 -0.58
CA LEU A 133 -7.62 -12.36 -0.60
C LEU A 133 -7.48 -12.79 -2.06
N GLU A 134 -6.41 -12.35 -2.72
CA GLU A 134 -6.06 -12.77 -4.08
C GLU A 134 -5.60 -14.22 -4.01
N THR A 135 -6.53 -15.12 -3.77
CA THR A 135 -6.35 -16.51 -4.10
C THR A 135 -6.59 -16.62 -5.59
N PRO A 136 -5.60 -17.04 -6.41
CA PRO A 136 -5.89 -17.40 -7.79
C PRO A 136 -7.10 -18.33 -7.80
N LEU A 137 -8.05 -18.05 -8.69
CA LEU A 137 -9.43 -18.57 -8.75
C LEU A 137 -9.56 -20.12 -8.69
N VAL A 138 -8.46 -20.86 -8.64
CA VAL A 138 -8.40 -22.33 -8.67
C VAL A 138 -7.16 -22.91 -7.93
N SER A 139 -6.50 -22.24 -6.96
CA SER A 139 -5.17 -22.76 -6.49
C SER A 139 -4.88 -22.90 -5.00
N ALA A 140 -5.85 -22.75 -4.10
CA ALA A 140 -5.72 -23.44 -2.80
C ALA A 140 -5.86 -24.98 -2.94
N VAL A 141 -6.26 -25.46 -4.13
CA VAL A 141 -6.54 -26.86 -4.47
C VAL A 141 -5.28 -27.72 -4.64
N ALA A 142 -4.11 -27.14 -4.92
CA ALA A 142 -3.05 -27.95 -5.53
C ALA A 142 -2.31 -28.93 -4.59
N LYS A 143 -2.38 -28.78 -3.25
CA LYS A 143 -1.70 -29.70 -2.32
C LYS A 143 -2.63 -30.66 -1.58
N ASP A 144 -3.83 -30.21 -1.22
CA ASP A 144 -4.74 -30.98 -0.37
C ASP A 144 -6.04 -31.41 -1.10
N GLY A 145 -6.22 -31.03 -2.37
CA GLY A 145 -7.38 -31.41 -3.19
C GLY A 145 -8.67 -30.65 -2.87
N ILE A 146 -8.60 -29.53 -2.13
CA ILE A 146 -9.75 -28.74 -1.71
C ILE A 146 -9.98 -27.57 -2.68
N GLU A 147 -11.10 -27.59 -3.40
CA GLU A 147 -11.54 -26.48 -4.26
C GLU A 147 -12.42 -25.49 -3.49
N CYS A 148 -12.10 -24.20 -3.58
CA CYS A 148 -12.84 -23.12 -2.92
C CYS A 148 -13.39 -22.14 -3.95
N GLU A 149 -14.69 -21.86 -3.86
CA GLU A 149 -15.31 -20.76 -4.58
C GLU A 149 -15.26 -19.50 -3.71
N VAL A 150 -14.68 -18.42 -4.23
CA VAL A 150 -14.52 -17.16 -3.48
C VAL A 150 -15.56 -16.16 -3.96
N VAL A 151 -16.38 -15.68 -3.02
CA VAL A 151 -17.40 -14.65 -3.27
C VAL A 151 -16.96 -13.36 -2.59
N ASP A 152 -16.68 -12.34 -3.40
CA ASP A 152 -16.51 -10.97 -2.93
C ASP A 152 -17.88 -10.30 -2.80
N VAL A 153 -18.30 -10.04 -1.56
CA VAL A 153 -19.63 -9.48 -1.26
C VAL A 153 -19.82 -8.07 -1.78
N ARG A 154 -18.75 -7.26 -1.92
CA ARG A 154 -18.71 -5.84 -2.34
C ARG A 154 -19.58 -4.85 -1.55
N SER A 155 -20.85 -5.16 -1.31
CA SER A 155 -21.83 -4.36 -0.59
C SER A 155 -22.38 -5.17 0.58
N LEU A 156 -22.26 -4.61 1.79
CA LEU A 156 -22.90 -5.18 2.99
C LEU A 156 -24.37 -4.76 3.12
N SER A 157 -24.78 -3.68 2.46
CA SER A 157 -26.15 -3.16 2.52
C SER A 157 -26.51 -2.36 1.26
N PRO A 158 -27.36 -2.90 0.37
CA PRO A 158 -27.95 -4.24 0.43
C PRO A 158 -26.89 -5.33 0.15
N LEU A 159 -26.98 -6.44 0.88
CA LEU A 159 -26.15 -7.63 0.66
C LEU A 159 -26.74 -8.47 -0.49
N ASP A 160 -25.90 -8.91 -1.42
CA ASP A 160 -26.27 -9.88 -2.46
C ASP A 160 -26.31 -11.31 -1.90
N VAL A 161 -27.43 -11.63 -1.24
CA VAL A 161 -27.66 -12.95 -0.62
C VAL A 161 -27.80 -14.04 -1.68
N ASP A 162 -28.35 -13.71 -2.85
CA ASP A 162 -28.68 -14.68 -3.90
C ASP A 162 -27.42 -15.33 -4.48
N THR A 163 -26.34 -14.54 -4.65
CA THR A 163 -25.04 -15.04 -5.08
C THR A 163 -24.46 -16.02 -4.04
N ILE A 164 -24.56 -15.70 -2.75
CA ILE A 164 -24.05 -16.55 -1.67
C ILE A 164 -24.87 -17.86 -1.59
N VAL A 165 -26.20 -17.77 -1.65
CA VAL A 165 -27.10 -18.93 -1.62
C VAL A 165 -26.81 -19.89 -2.76
N SER A 166 -26.66 -19.38 -3.98
CA SER A 166 -26.31 -20.17 -5.16
C SER A 166 -24.98 -20.91 -4.98
N SER A 167 -23.97 -20.24 -4.42
CA SER A 167 -22.65 -20.83 -4.14
C SER A 167 -22.70 -21.91 -3.07
N VAL A 168 -23.44 -21.68 -1.96
CA VAL A 168 -23.62 -22.66 -0.88
C VAL A 168 -24.36 -23.89 -1.36
N LYS A 169 -25.42 -23.74 -2.17
CA LYS A 169 -26.14 -24.88 -2.76
C LYS A 169 -25.25 -25.79 -3.61
N LYS A 170 -24.21 -25.23 -4.25
CA LYS A 170 -23.25 -25.98 -5.07
C LYS A 170 -22.17 -26.66 -4.23
N THR A 171 -21.68 -26.00 -3.18
CA THR A 171 -20.49 -26.44 -2.41
C THR A 171 -20.82 -27.14 -1.09
N GLY A 172 -22.02 -26.93 -0.58
CA GLY A 172 -22.53 -27.45 0.69
C GLY A 172 -21.83 -26.90 1.94
N ARG A 173 -20.93 -25.92 1.81
CA ARG A 173 -20.13 -25.36 2.91
C ARG A 173 -19.99 -23.86 2.76
N LEU A 174 -19.88 -23.16 3.89
CA LEU A 174 -19.65 -21.72 3.91
C LEU A 174 -18.61 -21.37 4.98
N ALA A 175 -17.59 -20.63 4.57
CA ALA A 175 -16.66 -19.95 5.46
C ALA A 175 -16.73 -18.45 5.17
N ILE A 176 -17.01 -17.66 6.20
CA ILE A 176 -17.09 -16.21 6.14
C ILE A 176 -15.78 -15.66 6.70
N VAL A 177 -15.14 -14.73 6.00
CA VAL A 177 -13.91 -14.10 6.44
C VAL A 177 -14.17 -12.60 6.61
N GLU A 178 -13.93 -12.09 7.81
CA GLU A 178 -14.13 -10.67 8.16
C GLU A 178 -12.94 -10.15 8.99
N ASP A 179 -12.65 -8.85 8.90
CA ASP A 179 -11.59 -8.19 9.67
C ASP A 179 -12.10 -7.56 10.99
N ASP A 180 -13.41 -7.40 11.12
CA ASP A 180 -14.08 -6.92 12.34
C ASP A 180 -14.12 -8.00 13.44
N ASN A 181 -14.50 -7.59 14.64
CA ASN A 181 -14.69 -8.46 15.78
C ASN A 181 -15.64 -9.62 15.43
N GLU A 182 -15.28 -10.82 15.89
CA GLU A 182 -16.13 -11.99 15.75
C GLU A 182 -17.53 -11.75 16.35
N ASN A 183 -17.63 -11.10 17.49
CA ASN A 183 -18.93 -10.81 18.10
C ASN A 183 -19.59 -9.60 17.44
N PHE A 184 -20.83 -9.80 17.00
CA PHE A 184 -21.67 -8.76 16.37
C PHE A 184 -21.08 -8.16 15.08
N GLY A 185 -20.09 -8.81 14.46
CA GLY A 185 -19.59 -8.50 13.12
C GLY A 185 -20.60 -8.80 12.00
N TRP A 186 -20.34 -8.32 10.79
CA TRP A 186 -21.24 -8.48 9.65
C TRP A 186 -21.37 -9.95 9.21
N GLY A 187 -20.37 -10.78 9.48
CA GLY A 187 -20.42 -12.21 9.24
C GLY A 187 -21.50 -12.92 10.06
N ALA A 188 -21.91 -12.37 11.21
CA ALA A 188 -23.05 -12.89 11.96
C ALA A 188 -24.37 -12.68 11.21
N GLU A 189 -24.55 -11.52 10.55
CA GLU A 189 -25.75 -11.23 9.74
C GLU A 189 -25.79 -12.13 8.50
N VAL A 190 -24.65 -12.33 7.83
CA VAL A 190 -24.57 -13.26 6.69
C VAL A 190 -24.94 -14.67 7.13
N ALA A 191 -24.36 -15.16 8.23
CA ALA A 191 -24.68 -16.49 8.75
C ALA A 191 -26.17 -16.63 9.09
N ALA A 192 -26.78 -15.61 9.70
CA ALA A 192 -28.20 -15.59 10.01
C ALA A 192 -29.08 -15.60 8.75
N LYS A 193 -28.75 -14.78 7.73
CA LYS A 193 -29.50 -14.74 6.46
C LYS A 193 -29.42 -16.06 5.71
N ILE A 194 -28.25 -16.68 5.63
CA ILE A 194 -28.06 -17.98 4.97
C ILE A 194 -28.79 -19.09 5.72
N THR A 195 -28.74 -19.08 7.06
CA THR A 195 -29.49 -20.04 7.89
C THR A 195 -31.01 -19.88 7.72
N ASN A 196 -31.50 -18.65 7.50
CA ASN A 196 -32.92 -18.38 7.24
C ASN A 196 -33.32 -18.54 5.75
N SER A 197 -32.39 -19.00 4.90
CA SER A 197 -32.62 -19.16 3.46
C SER A 197 -32.81 -20.63 3.07
N GLU A 198 -33.20 -20.85 1.83
CA GLU A 198 -33.23 -22.17 1.20
C GLU A 198 -31.85 -22.85 1.07
N ALA A 199 -30.73 -22.16 1.35
CA ALA A 199 -29.41 -22.78 1.39
C ALA A 199 -29.17 -23.64 2.64
N PHE A 200 -29.95 -23.45 3.71
CA PHE A 200 -29.73 -24.14 4.99
C PHE A 200 -29.76 -25.66 4.84
N ASP A 201 -30.71 -26.18 4.05
CA ASP A 201 -30.84 -27.63 3.81
C ASP A 201 -29.68 -28.24 3.01
N PHE A 202 -28.83 -27.40 2.39
CA PHE A 202 -27.68 -27.83 1.61
C PHE A 202 -26.37 -27.76 2.41
N LEU A 203 -26.38 -27.22 3.63
CA LEU A 203 -25.18 -27.14 4.47
C LEU A 203 -24.84 -28.51 5.06
N ASP A 204 -23.70 -29.05 4.65
CA ASP A 204 -23.14 -30.29 5.20
C ASP A 204 -22.49 -30.08 6.57
N GLU A 205 -22.08 -28.85 6.88
CA GLU A 205 -21.34 -28.47 8.08
C GLU A 205 -21.78 -27.08 8.56
N PRO A 206 -21.62 -26.75 9.86
CA PRO A 206 -21.89 -25.43 10.38
C PRO A 206 -21.11 -24.34 9.64
N ILE A 207 -21.74 -23.19 9.44
CA ILE A 207 -21.10 -22.01 8.86
C ILE A 207 -19.91 -21.60 9.73
N LEU A 208 -18.72 -21.53 9.14
CA LEU A 208 -17.53 -21.04 9.82
C LEU A 208 -17.39 -19.54 9.66
N ARG A 209 -16.88 -18.88 10.70
CA ARG A 209 -16.48 -17.48 10.66
C ARG A 209 -15.02 -17.36 11.09
N VAL A 210 -14.23 -16.72 10.25
CA VAL A 210 -12.84 -16.37 10.50
C VAL A 210 -12.82 -14.85 10.63
N ALA A 211 -12.77 -14.39 11.87
CA ALA A 211 -12.98 -12.99 12.23
C ALA A 211 -11.86 -12.47 13.13
N GLY A 212 -11.80 -11.14 13.31
CA GLY A 212 -10.90 -10.49 14.25
C GLY A 212 -11.20 -10.88 15.69
N ASN A 213 -10.15 -10.85 16.53
CA ASN A 213 -10.28 -11.05 17.96
C ASN A 213 -11.22 -9.99 18.56
N ASN A 214 -12.02 -10.38 19.56
CA ASN A 214 -12.97 -9.50 20.25
C ASN A 214 -12.29 -8.46 21.15
N ILE A 215 -11.46 -7.59 20.56
CA ILE A 215 -10.63 -6.60 21.24
C ILE A 215 -10.58 -5.31 20.41
N PRO A 216 -10.41 -4.14 21.06
CA PRO A 216 -10.03 -2.93 20.33
C PRO A 216 -8.72 -3.14 19.58
N ILE A 217 -8.64 -2.66 18.33
CA ILE A 217 -7.45 -2.81 17.49
C ILE A 217 -6.22 -2.16 18.18
N PRO A 218 -5.17 -2.95 18.48
CA PRO A 218 -3.97 -2.44 19.13
C PRO A 218 -3.19 -1.46 18.25
N TYR A 219 -2.45 -0.54 18.88
CA TYR A 219 -1.58 0.39 18.15
C TYR A 219 -0.31 -0.28 17.61
N SER A 220 0.25 -1.28 18.30
CA SER A 220 1.49 -1.93 17.84
C SER A 220 1.24 -2.69 16.54
N PRO A 221 2.07 -2.51 15.48
CA PRO A 221 1.89 -3.21 14.21
C PRO A 221 1.87 -4.75 14.34
N GLU A 222 2.61 -5.30 15.30
CA GLU A 222 2.63 -6.75 15.54
C GLU A 222 1.31 -7.23 16.15
N LEU A 223 0.76 -6.46 17.08
CA LEU A 223 -0.50 -6.79 17.74
C LEU A 223 -1.71 -6.50 16.84
N GLU A 224 -1.64 -5.49 15.98
CA GLU A 224 -2.64 -5.20 14.94
C GLU A 224 -2.78 -6.38 13.98
N LYS A 225 -1.66 -6.92 13.50
CA LYS A 225 -1.64 -8.14 12.65
C LYS A 225 -2.19 -9.37 13.37
N ALA A 226 -1.89 -9.52 14.66
CA ALA A 226 -2.39 -10.63 15.46
C ALA A 226 -3.88 -10.50 15.84
N ALA A 227 -4.44 -9.29 15.74
CA ALA A 227 -5.85 -9.04 16.06
C ALA A 227 -6.80 -9.32 14.88
N VAL A 228 -6.29 -9.33 13.64
CA VAL A 228 -7.06 -9.48 12.40
C VAL A 228 -6.68 -10.79 11.69
N PRO A 229 -7.62 -11.50 11.04
CA PRO A 229 -7.31 -12.76 10.35
C PRO A 229 -6.20 -12.64 9.31
N GLN A 230 -5.30 -13.62 9.33
CA GLN A 230 -4.26 -13.81 8.33
C GLN A 230 -4.63 -14.96 7.38
N VAL A 231 -3.86 -15.07 6.29
CA VAL A 231 -4.08 -16.11 5.26
C VAL A 231 -4.00 -17.51 5.88
N GLU A 232 -3.09 -17.70 6.82
CA GLU A 232 -2.85 -18.94 7.54
C GLU A 232 -4.07 -19.34 8.40
N ASP A 233 -4.77 -18.38 8.98
CA ASP A 233 -5.97 -18.62 9.80
C ASP A 233 -7.11 -19.14 8.92
N VAL A 234 -7.31 -18.53 7.74
CA VAL A 234 -8.31 -18.96 6.76
C VAL A 234 -8.01 -20.37 6.26
N ILE A 235 -6.76 -20.66 5.90
CA ILE A 235 -6.35 -22.00 5.45
C ILE A 235 -6.58 -23.03 6.57
N SER A 236 -6.21 -22.70 7.80
CA SER A 236 -6.37 -23.59 8.95
C SER A 236 -7.84 -23.86 9.26
N ALA A 237 -8.69 -22.83 9.20
CA ALA A 237 -10.14 -22.96 9.37
C ALA A 237 -10.76 -23.87 8.31
N VAL A 238 -10.44 -23.64 7.03
CA VAL A 238 -10.93 -24.46 5.90
C VAL A 238 -10.48 -25.91 6.05
N LYS A 239 -9.20 -26.16 6.32
CA LYS A 239 -8.67 -27.53 6.54
C LYS A 239 -9.32 -28.22 7.74
N GLY A 240 -9.61 -27.46 8.80
CA GLY A 240 -10.29 -27.95 10.00
C GLY A 240 -11.66 -28.55 9.70
N VAL A 241 -12.40 -28.01 8.73
CA VAL A 241 -13.69 -28.56 8.28
C VAL A 241 -13.52 -29.98 7.73
N PHE A 242 -12.54 -30.17 6.83
CA PHE A 242 -12.33 -31.46 6.17
C PHE A 242 -11.70 -32.51 7.10
N SER A 243 -10.99 -32.09 8.14
CA SER A 243 -10.27 -32.99 9.06
C SER A 243 -11.18 -33.63 10.12
N ARG A 244 -12.32 -33.03 10.47
CA ARG A 244 -13.25 -33.58 11.49
C ARG A 244 -13.98 -34.86 11.07
N ARG A 245 -13.83 -35.28 9.81
CA ARG A 245 -14.44 -36.49 9.23
C ARG A 245 -13.47 -37.67 9.06
N GLY A 246 -12.24 -37.57 9.57
CA GLY A 246 -11.23 -38.65 9.58
C GLY A 246 -11.28 -39.51 10.83
#